data_AF-R9CAH8-F1
#
_entry.id   AF-R9CAH8-F1
#
_cell.length_a   1.000
_cell.length_b   1.000
_cell.length_c   1.000
_cell.angle_alpha   90.00
_cell.angle_beta   90.00
_cell.angle_gamma   90.00
#
_symmetry.space_group_name_H-M   'P 1'
#
loop_
_entity.id
_entity.type
_entity.pdbx_description
1 polymer ?
#
loop_
_entity_poly.entity_id
_entity_poly.type
_entity_poly.pdbx_seq_one_letter_code
_entity_poly.pdbx_strand_id
1 'polypeptide(L)'
;MKTKKVSILILISLSLITLSACNKDSKTNQNSSNKVEQRQQLDNSLNKVDNTNDPKVNENISETNAPSTISKIVGRRNEFIEKLDNIQKELDALPEKKDSDAGITNAMRSYYGISYDMYDKALNEIYDLLRNDLSPETMSDLQTQQIKWIQEKEAAANKESEQYKGGTFEFVAYNSSLYESTKKRCYELVNNYMTD
;
A
#
# COMPACT_ATOMS: atom_id res chain seq x y z
N MET A 1 14.53 -49.58 -4.24
CA MET A 1 13.17 -49.42 -4.85
C MET A 1 13.28 -48.59 -6.11
N LYS A 2 12.52 -48.90 -7.17
CA LYS A 2 12.38 -48.04 -8.37
C LYS A 2 11.01 -47.36 -8.33
N THR A 3 10.96 -46.04 -8.25
CA THR A 3 9.70 -45.27 -8.35
C THR A 3 9.34 -45.07 -9.82
N LYS A 4 8.18 -45.59 -10.25
CA LYS A 4 7.62 -45.29 -11.57
C LYS A 4 6.92 -43.94 -11.50
N LYS A 5 7.34 -42.98 -12.33
CA LYS A 5 6.58 -41.74 -12.56
C LYS A 5 5.41 -42.06 -13.48
N VAL A 6 4.18 -41.76 -13.05
CA VAL A 6 2.98 -41.83 -13.88
C VAL A 6 2.67 -40.41 -14.34
N SER A 7 2.83 -40.15 -15.64
CA SER A 7 2.43 -38.88 -16.25
C SER A 7 0.99 -38.98 -16.73
N ILE A 8 0.09 -38.21 -16.14
CA ILE A 8 -1.30 -38.10 -16.60
C ILE A 8 -1.37 -36.94 -17.61
N LEU A 9 -1.62 -37.26 -18.87
CA LEU A 9 -1.88 -36.28 -19.93
C LEU A 9 -3.38 -35.98 -19.97
N ILE A 10 -3.77 -34.78 -19.54
CA ILE A 10 -5.15 -34.29 -19.64
C ILE A 10 -5.31 -33.60 -21.00
N LEU A 11 -6.12 -34.19 -21.88
CA LEU A 11 -6.50 -33.62 -23.16
C LEU A 11 -7.58 -32.55 -22.95
N ILE A 12 -7.23 -31.27 -23.14
CA ILE A 12 -8.17 -30.15 -23.10
C ILE A 12 -8.71 -29.91 -24.51
N SER A 13 -9.99 -30.23 -24.73
CA SER A 13 -10.69 -29.95 -25.97
C SER A 13 -11.15 -28.49 -26.01
N LEU A 14 -10.46 -27.65 -26.79
CA LEU A 14 -10.87 -26.25 -27.03
C LEU A 14 -12.08 -26.19 -27.96
N SER A 15 -13.27 -25.88 -27.41
CA SER A 15 -14.43 -25.48 -28.21
C SER A 15 -14.42 -23.96 -28.40
N LEU A 16 -14.04 -23.52 -29.60
CA LEU A 16 -14.09 -22.11 -30.01
C LEU A 16 -15.54 -21.71 -30.34
N ILE A 17 -16.11 -20.78 -29.57
CA ILE A 17 -17.32 -20.04 -29.95
C ILE A 17 -16.92 -18.57 -30.15
N THR A 18 -16.92 -18.12 -31.40
CA THR A 18 -16.69 -16.71 -31.75
C THR A 18 -18.02 -15.97 -31.80
N LEU A 19 -18.23 -14.99 -30.93
CA LEU A 19 -19.27 -13.98 -31.12
C LEU A 19 -18.68 -12.72 -31.78
N SER A 20 -19.12 -12.45 -33.00
CA SER A 20 -18.87 -11.18 -33.68
C SER A 20 -19.90 -10.15 -33.23
N ALA A 21 -19.46 -9.01 -32.72
CA ALA A 21 -20.30 -7.85 -32.47
C ALA A 21 -19.64 -6.59 -33.05
N CYS A 22 -20.12 -6.15 -34.21
CA CYS A 22 -19.86 -4.79 -34.68
C CYS A 22 -20.82 -3.83 -33.98
N ASN A 23 -20.34 -2.67 -33.53
CA ASN A 23 -21.18 -1.49 -33.41
C ASN A 23 -20.45 -0.24 -33.94
N LYS A 24 -21.23 0.73 -34.40
CA LYS A 24 -20.83 1.81 -35.32
C LYS A 24 -20.69 3.17 -34.64
N ASP A 25 -19.88 4.00 -35.31
CA ASP A 25 -19.99 5.46 -35.42
C ASP A 25 -19.99 6.30 -34.12
N SER A 26 -18.79 6.68 -33.67
CA SER A 26 -18.56 7.88 -32.86
C SER A 26 -18.45 9.12 -33.76
N LYS A 27 -19.23 10.17 -33.46
CA LYS A 27 -19.24 11.42 -34.23
C LYS A 27 -18.05 12.33 -33.88
N THR A 28 -17.41 12.90 -34.89
CA THR A 28 -16.39 13.94 -34.76
C THR A 28 -17.01 15.34 -34.69
N ASN A 29 -16.55 16.17 -33.75
CA ASN A 29 -16.48 17.65 -33.83
C ASN A 29 -15.95 18.21 -32.50
N GLN A 30 -15.33 19.39 -32.41
CA GLN A 30 -14.24 20.02 -33.19
C GLN A 30 -13.84 21.31 -32.44
N ASN A 31 -12.57 21.75 -32.52
CA ASN A 31 -12.11 23.14 -32.27
C ASN A 31 -12.25 23.73 -30.82
N SER A 32 -11.51 24.78 -30.42
CA SER A 32 -10.18 25.27 -30.84
C SER A 32 -9.59 26.22 -29.76
N SER A 33 -8.35 26.66 -29.97
CA SER A 33 -7.43 27.39 -29.07
C SER A 33 -7.84 28.77 -28.52
N ASN A 34 -7.05 29.21 -27.52
CA ASN A 34 -6.61 30.59 -27.14
C ASN A 34 -7.03 31.04 -25.72
N LYS A 35 -6.31 31.91 -24.99
CA LYS A 35 -4.88 32.33 -24.86
C LYS A 35 -4.83 33.34 -23.66
N VAL A 36 -3.64 33.81 -23.25
CA VAL A 36 -3.36 34.97 -22.35
C VAL A 36 -3.47 34.63 -20.85
N GLU A 37 -2.38 34.48 -20.07
CA GLU A 37 -1.32 35.42 -19.65
C GLU A 37 -1.79 36.57 -18.72
N GLN A 38 -1.40 36.52 -17.43
CA GLN A 38 -0.62 37.63 -16.84
C GLN A 38 0.08 37.23 -15.53
N ARG A 39 1.32 37.69 -15.38
CA ARG A 39 2.05 37.78 -14.09
C ARG A 39 1.83 39.18 -13.51
N GLN A 40 1.92 39.32 -12.18
CA GLN A 40 2.77 40.35 -11.57
C GLN A 40 3.08 40.01 -10.10
N GLN A 41 4.30 40.37 -9.67
CA GLN A 41 4.79 40.38 -8.28
C GLN A 41 4.83 41.84 -7.77
N LEU A 42 5.53 42.08 -6.65
CA LEU A 42 6.02 43.36 -6.08
C LEU A 42 5.09 43.93 -4.97
N ASP A 43 5.55 44.38 -3.79
CA ASP A 43 6.92 44.55 -3.25
C ASP A 43 7.03 44.36 -1.70
N ASN A 44 8.26 44.47 -1.21
CA ASN A 44 8.73 44.45 0.18
C ASN A 44 8.27 45.64 1.05
N SER A 45 8.33 45.46 2.39
CA SER A 45 9.17 46.35 3.24
C SER A 45 9.46 45.74 4.63
N LEU A 46 10.66 46.00 5.17
CA LEU A 46 11.05 45.66 6.55
C LEU A 46 10.65 46.76 7.54
N ASN A 47 10.53 46.40 8.82
CA ASN A 47 11.07 47.23 9.90
C ASN A 47 11.50 46.37 11.10
N LYS A 48 12.54 46.84 11.79
CA LYS A 48 13.28 46.16 12.87
C LYS A 48 13.38 47.11 14.08
N VAL A 49 13.42 46.56 15.32
CA VAL A 49 14.43 46.82 16.40
C VAL A 49 13.82 46.73 17.82
N ASP A 50 14.30 45.73 18.57
CA ASP A 50 14.78 45.65 19.97
C ASP A 50 14.04 46.41 21.12
N ASN A 51 13.84 45.85 22.33
CA ASN A 51 14.92 45.49 23.28
C ASN A 51 14.50 44.54 24.44
N THR A 52 15.29 43.46 24.62
CA THR A 52 15.95 42.96 25.86
C THR A 52 15.44 43.28 27.28
N ASN A 53 15.24 42.22 28.11
CA ASN A 53 16.20 41.79 29.16
C ASN A 53 15.72 40.56 29.98
N ASP A 54 16.64 39.64 30.29
CA ASP A 54 16.54 38.48 31.22
C ASP A 54 17.49 38.75 32.42
N PRO A 55 17.34 38.10 33.61
CA PRO A 55 18.16 36.90 33.87
C PRO A 55 17.57 35.81 34.81
N LYS A 56 17.60 34.56 34.31
CA LYS A 56 18.02 33.29 34.99
C LYS A 56 17.35 32.78 36.29
N VAL A 57 16.95 31.48 36.25
CA VAL A 57 17.27 30.35 37.19
C VAL A 57 16.20 29.23 37.09
N ASN A 58 16.49 27.92 36.99
CA ASN A 58 17.70 27.19 36.54
C ASN A 58 17.36 25.72 36.12
N GLU A 59 18.28 25.07 35.39
CA GLU A 59 18.51 23.64 35.08
C GLU A 59 17.51 22.53 35.51
N ASN A 60 17.11 21.70 34.54
CA ASN A 60 17.90 20.49 34.25
C ASN A 60 17.82 20.11 32.75
N ILE A 61 18.95 20.24 32.05
CA ILE A 61 19.16 19.75 30.69
C ILE A 61 20.12 18.56 30.80
N SER A 62 19.86 17.50 30.05
CA SER A 62 20.89 16.53 29.66
C SER A 62 20.91 16.47 28.14
N GLU A 63 21.82 17.22 27.55
CA GLU A 63 22.13 17.23 26.12
C GLU A 63 22.78 15.91 25.68
N THR A 64 22.62 15.57 24.40
CA THR A 64 23.81 15.27 23.57
C THR A 64 23.56 15.74 22.14
N ASN A 65 24.56 16.40 21.55
CA ASN A 65 24.49 17.06 20.26
C ASN A 65 24.88 16.13 19.09
N ALA A 66 23.99 15.97 18.12
CA ALA A 66 24.23 15.55 16.72
C ALA A 66 22.90 15.69 15.94
N PRO A 67 22.89 15.77 14.60
CA PRO A 67 21.70 15.41 13.83
C PRO A 67 21.46 13.91 14.02
N SER A 68 20.69 13.53 15.04
CA SER A 68 20.45 12.13 15.37
C SER A 68 19.71 11.44 14.21
N THR A 69 20.30 10.38 13.69
CA THR A 69 19.67 9.51 12.69
C THR A 69 18.54 8.73 13.36
N ILE A 70 17.36 9.38 13.45
CA ILE A 70 16.11 8.73 13.87
C ILE A 70 15.82 7.61 12.88
N SER A 71 16.11 6.39 13.32
CA SER A 71 15.96 5.14 12.57
C SER A 71 14.74 4.34 13.03
N LYS A 72 14.21 4.65 14.22
CA LYS A 72 12.95 4.12 14.75
C LYS A 72 12.19 5.19 15.53
N ILE A 73 10.86 5.12 15.48
CA ILE A 73 9.94 5.95 16.28
C ILE A 73 9.64 5.23 17.61
N VAL A 74 9.66 5.97 18.72
CA VAL A 74 9.44 5.43 20.08
C VAL A 74 7.98 5.61 20.51
N GLY A 75 7.42 4.64 21.24
CA GLY A 75 6.08 4.70 21.81
C GLY A 75 4.93 4.52 20.82
N ARG A 76 5.21 3.95 19.63
CA ARG A 76 4.20 3.75 18.56
C ARG A 76 3.94 2.29 18.20
N ARG A 77 4.86 1.37 18.52
CA ARG A 77 4.82 -0.01 18.01
C ARG A 77 3.57 -0.76 18.48
N ASN A 78 3.27 -0.77 19.78
CA ASN A 78 2.13 -1.50 20.33
C ASN A 78 0.79 -1.03 19.74
N GLU A 79 0.60 0.28 19.52
CA GLU A 79 -0.63 0.83 18.92
C GLU A 79 -0.88 0.27 17.52
N PHE A 80 0.14 0.25 16.66
CA PHE A 80 -0.02 -0.28 15.31
C PHE A 80 -0.11 -1.81 15.28
N ILE A 81 0.56 -2.54 16.17
CA ILE A 81 0.35 -3.99 16.30
C ILE A 81 -1.10 -4.28 16.71
N GLU A 82 -1.63 -3.61 17.74
CA GLU A 82 -3.02 -3.76 18.17
C GLU A 82 -4.01 -3.41 17.03
N LYS A 83 -3.72 -2.35 16.26
CA LYS A 83 -4.52 -1.97 15.09
C LYS A 83 -4.56 -3.06 14.02
N LEU A 84 -3.41 -3.63 13.66
CA LEU A 84 -3.33 -4.69 12.63
C LEU A 84 -4.00 -5.99 13.10
N ASP A 85 -3.89 -6.30 14.40
CA ASP A 85 -4.59 -7.44 15.02
C ASP A 85 -6.11 -7.21 15.07
N ASN A 86 -6.56 -5.97 15.29
CA ASN A 86 -7.99 -5.62 15.25
C ASN A 86 -8.55 -5.68 13.83
N ILE A 87 -7.81 -5.23 12.81
CA ILE A 87 -8.18 -5.46 11.40
C ILE A 87 -8.36 -6.96 11.12
N GLN A 88 -7.46 -7.81 11.61
CA GLN A 88 -7.61 -9.26 11.43
C GLN A 88 -8.87 -9.81 12.12
N LYS A 89 -9.19 -9.36 13.35
CA LYS A 89 -10.43 -9.76 14.05
C LYS A 89 -11.69 -9.30 13.29
N GLU A 90 -11.68 -8.10 12.72
CA GLU A 90 -12.79 -7.59 11.90
C GLU A 90 -12.98 -8.45 10.63
N LEU A 91 -11.90 -8.81 9.94
CA LEU A 91 -11.94 -9.72 8.78
C LEU A 91 -12.43 -11.12 9.16
N ASP A 92 -11.96 -11.69 10.27
CA ASP A 92 -12.43 -12.99 10.76
C ASP A 92 -13.90 -12.99 11.23
N ALA A 93 -14.47 -11.82 11.50
CA ALA A 93 -15.88 -11.63 11.84
C ALA A 93 -16.79 -11.33 10.64
N LEU A 94 -16.25 -11.15 9.42
CA LEU A 94 -17.06 -10.89 8.22
C LEU A 94 -18.02 -12.06 7.92
N PRO A 95 -19.28 -11.78 7.51
CA PRO A 95 -20.25 -12.84 7.22
C PRO A 95 -19.81 -13.73 6.05
N GLU A 96 -19.03 -13.20 5.10
CA GLU A 96 -18.47 -13.97 3.98
C GLU A 96 -17.30 -14.87 4.38
N LYS A 97 -16.68 -14.69 5.56
CA LYS A 97 -15.44 -15.39 5.95
C LYS A 97 -15.59 -16.91 5.85
N LYS A 98 -16.66 -17.46 6.44
CA LYS A 98 -16.94 -18.90 6.44
C LYS A 98 -17.08 -19.48 5.02
N ASP A 99 -17.79 -18.77 4.15
CA ASP A 99 -18.06 -19.22 2.79
C ASP A 99 -16.83 -19.02 1.88
N SER A 100 -16.02 -18.00 2.16
CA SER A 100 -14.69 -17.79 1.57
C SER A 100 -13.73 -18.94 1.94
N ASP A 101 -13.66 -19.30 3.23
CA ASP A 101 -12.86 -20.42 3.73
C ASP A 101 -13.35 -21.78 3.15
N ALA A 102 -14.63 -21.89 2.80
CA ALA A 102 -15.20 -23.04 2.08
C ALA A 102 -14.95 -23.02 0.55
N GLY A 103 -14.26 -22.02 0.02
CA GLY A 103 -13.90 -21.90 -1.39
C GLY A 103 -15.01 -21.36 -2.31
N ILE A 104 -16.06 -20.75 -1.76
CA ILE A 104 -17.16 -20.17 -2.56
C ILE A 104 -16.66 -18.88 -3.21
N THR A 105 -16.38 -18.93 -4.51
CA THR A 105 -15.68 -17.85 -5.26
C THR A 105 -16.29 -16.46 -5.05
N ASN A 106 -17.61 -16.32 -4.92
CA ASN A 106 -18.23 -15.01 -4.70
C ASN A 106 -17.92 -14.46 -3.29
N ALA A 107 -17.97 -15.30 -2.25
CA ALA A 107 -17.57 -14.94 -0.90
C ALA A 107 -16.06 -14.62 -0.84
N MET A 108 -15.22 -15.40 -1.52
CA MET A 108 -13.78 -15.11 -1.64
C MET A 108 -13.51 -13.76 -2.30
N ARG A 109 -14.27 -13.39 -3.36
CA ARG A 109 -14.14 -12.07 -4.01
C ARG A 109 -14.49 -10.93 -3.05
N SER A 110 -15.56 -11.06 -2.26
CA SER A 110 -15.91 -10.06 -1.22
C SER A 110 -14.79 -9.98 -0.19
N TYR A 111 -14.46 -11.12 0.42
CA TYR A 111 -13.50 -11.21 1.53
C TYR A 111 -12.12 -10.67 1.14
N TYR A 112 -11.50 -11.12 0.05
CA TYR A 112 -10.14 -10.68 -0.32
C TYR A 112 -10.09 -9.24 -0.84
N GLY A 113 -11.18 -8.72 -1.43
CA GLY A 113 -11.26 -7.29 -1.77
C GLY A 113 -11.22 -6.42 -0.50
N ILE A 114 -12.13 -6.69 0.44
CA ILE A 114 -12.20 -5.99 1.74
C ILE A 114 -10.88 -6.15 2.51
N SER A 115 -10.31 -7.36 2.53
CA SER A 115 -9.04 -7.66 3.21
C SER A 115 -7.87 -6.86 2.65
N TYR A 116 -7.78 -6.71 1.32
CA TYR A 116 -6.75 -5.89 0.71
C TYR A 116 -6.95 -4.40 1.04
N ASP A 117 -8.17 -3.86 0.84
CA ASP A 117 -8.47 -2.44 1.08
C ASP A 117 -8.17 -2.01 2.54
N MET A 118 -8.53 -2.85 3.52
CA MET A 118 -8.27 -2.56 4.94
C MET A 118 -6.77 -2.52 5.27
N TYR A 119 -5.98 -3.47 4.73
CA TYR A 119 -4.54 -3.49 4.97
C TYR A 119 -3.76 -2.48 4.13
N ASP A 120 -4.19 -2.12 2.91
CA ASP A 120 -3.55 -1.06 2.12
C ASP A 120 -3.77 0.31 2.78
N LYS A 121 -4.98 0.57 3.30
CA LYS A 121 -5.24 1.75 4.13
C LYS A 121 -4.31 1.79 5.35
N ALA A 122 -4.20 0.69 6.11
CA ALA A 122 -3.30 0.62 7.27
C ALA A 122 -1.82 0.81 6.88
N LEU A 123 -1.39 0.26 5.74
CA LEU A 123 -0.04 0.41 5.21
C LEU A 123 0.27 1.87 4.91
N ASN A 124 -0.64 2.59 4.26
CA ASN A 124 -0.48 4.00 3.92
C ASN A 124 -0.42 4.87 5.18
N GLU A 125 -1.26 4.61 6.19
CA GLU A 125 -1.21 5.31 7.48
C GLU A 125 0.12 5.06 8.24
N ILE A 126 0.63 3.82 8.23
CA ILE A 126 1.94 3.48 8.80
C ILE A 126 3.04 4.24 8.04
N TYR A 127 3.04 4.20 6.71
CA TYR A 127 4.04 4.83 5.87
C TYR A 127 4.03 6.37 5.99
N ASP A 128 2.85 6.98 6.12
CA ASP A 128 2.69 8.41 6.36
C ASP A 128 3.31 8.85 7.70
N LEU A 129 3.14 8.06 8.77
CA LEU A 129 3.82 8.30 10.04
C LEU A 129 5.35 8.17 9.90
N LEU A 130 5.82 7.09 9.26
CA LEU A 130 7.25 6.88 9.04
C LEU A 130 7.88 8.02 8.23
N ARG A 131 7.16 8.57 7.23
CA ARG A 131 7.61 9.71 6.42
C ARG A 131 7.77 11.01 7.22
N ASN A 132 6.95 11.22 8.24
CA ASN A 132 6.97 12.45 9.02
C ASN A 132 8.05 12.43 10.11
N ASP A 133 8.30 11.26 10.72
CA ASP A 133 9.06 11.17 11.97
C ASP A 133 10.46 10.52 11.82
N LEU A 134 10.73 9.79 10.72
CA LEU A 134 12.07 9.23 10.47
C LEU A 134 13.03 10.30 9.93
N SER A 135 14.33 10.08 10.18
CA SER A 135 15.39 10.90 9.58
C SER A 135 15.37 10.83 8.03
N PRO A 136 15.72 11.92 7.32
CA PRO A 136 15.66 11.95 5.85
C PRO A 136 16.46 10.84 5.15
N GLU A 137 17.60 10.45 5.72
CA GLU A 137 18.41 9.32 5.24
C GLU A 137 17.65 7.99 5.35
N THR A 138 17.15 7.66 6.54
CA THR A 138 16.36 6.44 6.77
C THR A 138 15.11 6.41 5.90
N MET A 139 14.44 7.55 5.73
CA MET A 139 13.22 7.63 4.92
C MET A 139 13.50 7.50 3.42
N SER A 140 14.64 7.98 2.93
CA SER A 140 15.07 7.81 1.54
C SER A 140 15.36 6.34 1.20
N ASP A 141 16.03 5.62 2.10
CA ASP A 141 16.22 4.17 1.96
C ASP A 141 14.88 3.42 2.01
N LEU A 142 14.02 3.72 3.00
CA LEU A 142 12.69 3.13 3.10
C LEU A 142 11.83 3.40 1.85
N GLN A 143 11.87 4.60 1.28
CA GLN A 143 11.16 4.91 0.03
C GLN A 143 11.66 4.04 -1.13
N THR A 144 12.97 3.83 -1.23
CA THR A 144 13.59 2.94 -2.23
C THR A 144 13.14 1.49 -2.05
N GLN A 145 13.14 0.99 -0.80
CA GLN A 145 12.60 -0.34 -0.47
C GLN A 145 11.11 -0.46 -0.80
N GLN A 146 10.31 0.58 -0.51
CA GLN A 146 8.87 0.58 -0.73
C GLN A 146 8.51 0.55 -2.22
N ILE A 147 9.21 1.31 -3.06
CA ILE A 147 9.03 1.26 -4.53
C ILE A 147 9.34 -0.14 -5.06
N LYS A 148 10.44 -0.75 -4.62
CA LYS A 148 10.81 -2.13 -5.01
C LYS A 148 9.77 -3.15 -4.54
N TRP A 149 9.30 -3.03 -3.30
CA TRP A 149 8.25 -3.89 -2.75
C TRP A 149 6.93 -3.76 -3.52
N ILE A 150 6.52 -2.56 -3.94
CA ILE A 150 5.31 -2.39 -4.77
C ILE A 150 5.46 -3.14 -6.11
N GLN A 151 6.62 -3.01 -6.78
CA GLN A 151 6.88 -3.72 -8.03
C GLN A 151 6.83 -5.25 -7.85
N GLU A 152 7.38 -5.76 -6.74
CA GLU A 152 7.36 -7.18 -6.39
C GLU A 152 5.95 -7.67 -6.03
N LYS A 153 5.17 -6.88 -5.27
CA LYS A 153 3.76 -7.13 -4.94
C LYS A 153 2.93 -7.27 -6.21
N GLU A 154 2.98 -6.28 -7.09
CA GLU A 154 2.19 -6.27 -8.32
C GLU A 154 2.61 -7.39 -9.28
N ALA A 155 3.91 -7.64 -9.44
CA ALA A 155 4.39 -8.75 -10.28
C ALA A 155 3.94 -10.11 -9.75
N ALA A 156 3.94 -10.32 -8.42
CA ALA A 156 3.43 -11.54 -7.81
C ALA A 156 1.90 -11.68 -8.01
N ALA A 157 1.12 -10.64 -7.73
CA ALA A 157 -0.33 -10.69 -7.87
C ALA A 157 -0.78 -10.96 -9.31
N ASN A 158 -0.19 -10.27 -10.29
CA ASN A 158 -0.47 -10.51 -11.71
C ASN A 158 -0.08 -11.93 -12.16
N LYS A 159 1.01 -12.49 -11.61
CA LYS A 159 1.45 -13.85 -11.93
C LYS A 159 0.48 -14.91 -11.38
N GLU A 160 -0.01 -14.75 -10.15
CA GLU A 160 -0.98 -15.67 -9.56
C GLU A 160 -2.35 -15.61 -10.27
N SER A 161 -2.74 -14.43 -10.79
CA SER A 161 -4.02 -14.27 -11.51
C SER A 161 -4.00 -14.76 -12.96
N GLU A 162 -2.85 -14.72 -13.65
CA GLU A 162 -2.76 -15.03 -15.09
C GLU A 162 -3.26 -16.45 -15.46
N GLN A 163 -3.10 -17.44 -14.57
CA GLN A 163 -3.61 -18.80 -14.84
C GLN A 163 -5.14 -18.91 -14.81
N TYR A 164 -5.84 -17.87 -14.32
CA TYR A 164 -7.29 -17.78 -14.23
C TYR A 164 -7.90 -16.75 -15.19
N LYS A 165 -7.10 -16.18 -16.10
CA LYS A 165 -7.46 -15.06 -16.99
C LYS A 165 -8.83 -15.21 -17.65
N GLY A 166 -9.71 -14.23 -17.46
CA GLY A 166 -11.09 -14.21 -17.96
C GLY A 166 -12.09 -15.00 -17.10
N GLY A 167 -11.64 -15.64 -16.02
CA GLY A 167 -12.46 -16.38 -15.06
C GLY A 167 -12.81 -15.56 -13.81
N THR A 168 -13.87 -15.95 -13.09
CA THR A 168 -14.30 -15.28 -11.85
C THR A 168 -13.24 -15.33 -10.73
N PHE A 169 -12.35 -16.33 -10.77
CA PHE A 169 -11.27 -16.54 -9.80
C PHE A 169 -10.02 -15.68 -10.07
N GLU A 170 -9.88 -15.04 -11.24
CA GLU A 170 -8.76 -14.13 -11.55
C GLU A 170 -8.63 -13.02 -10.51
N PHE A 171 -9.76 -12.38 -10.16
CA PHE A 171 -9.85 -11.39 -9.10
C PHE A 171 -9.46 -11.95 -7.72
N VAL A 172 -9.84 -13.20 -7.43
CA VAL A 172 -9.55 -13.83 -6.13
C VAL A 172 -8.05 -14.04 -5.97
N ALA A 173 -7.39 -14.62 -6.98
CA ALA A 173 -5.96 -14.87 -6.97
C ALA A 173 -5.13 -13.58 -6.93
N TYR A 174 -5.57 -12.53 -7.65
CA TYR A 174 -4.94 -11.22 -7.61
C TYR A 174 -5.04 -10.59 -6.21
N ASN A 175 -6.26 -10.45 -5.67
CA ASN A 175 -6.48 -9.74 -4.40
C ASN A 175 -5.99 -10.52 -3.17
N SER A 176 -6.01 -11.86 -3.18
CA SER A 176 -5.41 -12.64 -2.08
C SER A 176 -3.89 -12.47 -2.02
N SER A 177 -3.22 -12.43 -3.17
CA SER A 177 -1.78 -12.15 -3.28
C SER A 177 -1.43 -10.72 -2.82
N LEU A 178 -2.23 -9.72 -3.23
CA LEU A 178 -2.10 -8.35 -2.76
C LEU A 178 -2.31 -8.23 -1.24
N TYR A 179 -3.36 -8.84 -0.70
CA TYR A 179 -3.69 -8.86 0.73
C TYR A 179 -2.54 -9.42 1.57
N GLU A 180 -2.07 -10.64 1.29
CA GLU A 180 -1.03 -11.29 2.09
C GLU A 180 0.30 -10.51 2.05
N SER A 181 0.69 -9.99 0.89
CA SER A 181 1.89 -9.15 0.74
C SER A 181 1.77 -7.84 1.53
N THR A 182 0.61 -7.19 1.46
CA THR A 182 0.33 -5.89 2.11
C THR A 182 0.24 -6.03 3.63
N LYS A 183 -0.46 -7.06 4.12
CA LYS A 183 -0.51 -7.44 5.54
C LYS A 183 0.88 -7.70 6.09
N LYS A 184 1.68 -8.54 5.42
CA LYS A 184 3.07 -8.81 5.82
C LYS A 184 3.89 -7.52 5.87
N ARG A 185 3.76 -6.63 4.87
CA ARG A 185 4.47 -5.35 4.83
C ARG A 185 4.10 -4.42 5.99
N CYS A 186 2.84 -4.37 6.41
CA CYS A 186 2.43 -3.59 7.57
C CYS A 186 3.20 -3.99 8.84
N TYR A 187 3.22 -5.29 9.17
CA TYR A 187 3.97 -5.81 10.32
C TYR A 187 5.49 -5.62 10.16
N GLU A 188 6.05 -5.73 8.96
CA GLU A 188 7.47 -5.42 8.71
C GLU A 188 7.79 -3.95 9.04
N LEU A 189 7.01 -3.00 8.54
CA LEU A 189 7.25 -1.58 8.76
C LEU A 189 7.18 -1.22 10.26
N VAL A 190 6.16 -1.72 10.96
CA VAL A 190 5.98 -1.49 12.40
C VAL A 190 7.14 -2.08 13.21
N ASN A 191 7.54 -3.33 12.96
CA ASN A 191 8.62 -3.98 13.72
C ASN A 191 10.01 -3.42 13.41
N ASN A 192 10.25 -3.01 12.16
CA ASN A 192 11.54 -2.49 11.74
C ASN A 192 11.74 -1.02 12.17
N TYR A 193 10.72 -0.17 12.05
CA TYR A 193 10.84 1.28 12.23
C TYR A 193 10.11 1.83 13.47
N MET A 194 9.54 0.99 14.33
CA MET A 194 8.95 1.43 15.60
C MET A 194 9.48 0.61 16.79
N THR A 195 9.44 1.22 17.97
CA THR A 195 9.59 0.55 19.26
C THR A 195 8.59 1.13 20.26
N ASP A 196 8.47 0.44 21.39
CA ASP A 196 8.01 0.96 22.67
C ASP A 196 9.23 1.06 23.60
#